data_AF-A0A8T3CF53-F1
#
_entry.id   AF-A0A8T3CF53-F1
#
_cell.length_a   1.000
_cell.length_b   1.000
_cell.length_c   1.000
_cell.angle_alpha   90.00
_cell.angle_beta   90.00
_cell.angle_gamma   90.00
#
_symmetry.space_group_name_H-M   'P 1'
#
loop_
_entity.id
_entity.type
_entity.pdbx_description
1 polymer ?
#
loop_
_entity_poly.entity_id
_entity_poly.type
_entity_poly.pdbx_seq_one_letter_code
_entity_poly.pdbx_strand_id
1 'polypeptide(L)'
;MLEQASLCGTLLRDGLFLLLEDYVQAIEGVKKNLLRQTISLRLTFVGELSHGRFNPKMDHLVCFLPGTLALGAHNGVAGEHMELAQKLMETCYQMYAQMETGLSPEIVHFNVQPRNGRDVEVKPADRHNLLRPETVESLFYLYRFTQDRKYQDWGWEIFQSFNKYTRVPTGGYTSISNVRDPNNPNPRDKMESFFLGRR
;
A
#
# COMPACT_ATOMS: atom_id res chain seq x y z
N MET A 1 9.63 -2.93 -46.91
CA MET A 1 8.49 -3.11 -45.97
C MET A 1 8.79 -4.12 -44.85
N LEU A 2 9.58 -5.18 -45.09
CA LEU A 2 10.00 -6.13 -44.04
C LEU A 2 11.06 -5.57 -43.06
N GLU A 3 11.88 -4.62 -43.50
CA GLU A 3 12.98 -4.06 -42.70
C GLU A 3 12.50 -3.07 -41.60
N GLN A 4 11.44 -2.29 -41.87
CA GLN A 4 10.84 -1.39 -40.88
C GLN A 4 10.10 -2.15 -39.76
N ALA A 5 9.54 -3.34 -40.04
CA ALA A 5 8.92 -4.18 -39.02
C ALA A 5 9.96 -4.80 -38.07
N SER A 6 11.15 -5.14 -38.58
CA SER A 6 12.28 -5.62 -37.78
C SER A 6 12.83 -4.53 -36.86
N LEU A 7 13.10 -3.33 -37.39
CA LEU A 7 13.55 -2.19 -36.59
C LEU A 7 12.53 -1.75 -35.52
N CYS A 8 11.23 -1.79 -35.83
CA CYS A 8 10.17 -1.51 -34.85
C CYS A 8 10.12 -2.58 -33.74
N GLY A 9 10.32 -3.86 -34.07
CA GLY A 9 10.42 -4.95 -33.09
C GLY A 9 11.66 -4.87 -32.20
N THR A 10 12.79 -4.41 -32.72
CA THR A 10 14.02 -4.18 -31.93
C THR A 10 13.87 -2.94 -31.04
N LEU A 11 13.38 -1.81 -31.57
CA LEU A 11 13.10 -0.59 -30.77
C LEU A 11 12.06 -0.82 -29.67
N LEU A 12 11.03 -1.63 -29.91
CA LEU A 12 10.05 -2.02 -28.88
C LEU A 12 10.67 -2.93 -27.81
N ARG A 13 11.58 -3.84 -28.19
CA ARG A 13 12.36 -4.65 -27.24
C ARG A 13 13.32 -3.80 -26.43
N ASP A 14 14.01 -2.84 -27.06
CA ASP A 14 14.96 -1.94 -26.41
C ASP A 14 14.24 -0.96 -25.47
N GLY A 15 13.07 -0.45 -25.86
CA GLY A 15 12.24 0.42 -25.03
C GLY A 15 11.61 -0.30 -23.83
N LEU A 16 11.15 -1.54 -24.00
CA LEU A 16 10.64 -2.36 -22.89
C LEU A 16 11.77 -2.75 -21.92
N PHE A 17 12.97 -2.99 -22.45
CA PHE A 17 14.16 -3.29 -21.67
C PHE A 17 14.54 -2.11 -20.76
N LEU A 18 14.53 -0.87 -21.29
CA LEU A 18 14.76 0.35 -20.51
C LEU A 18 13.78 0.52 -19.34
N LEU A 19 12.47 0.32 -19.58
CA LEU A 19 11.45 0.44 -18.52
C LEU A 19 11.66 -0.60 -17.41
N LEU A 20 12.05 -1.82 -17.78
CA LEU A 20 12.33 -2.88 -16.83
C LEU A 20 13.61 -2.60 -16.02
N GLU A 21 14.67 -2.11 -16.67
CA GLU A 21 15.91 -1.73 -15.99
C GLU A 21 15.68 -0.61 -14.97
N ASP A 22 14.97 0.45 -15.36
CA ASP A 22 14.61 1.56 -14.46
C ASP A 22 13.78 1.08 -13.27
N TYR A 23 12.81 0.18 -13.51
CA TYR A 23 12.02 -0.43 -12.45
C TYR A 23 12.89 -1.22 -11.47
N VAL A 24 13.75 -2.11 -11.97
CA VAL A 24 14.62 -2.93 -11.11
C VAL A 24 15.59 -2.05 -10.32
N GLN A 25 16.20 -1.05 -10.98
CA GLN A 25 17.08 -0.09 -10.33
C GLN A 25 16.35 0.70 -9.24
N ALA A 26 15.10 1.12 -9.49
CA ALA A 26 14.28 1.82 -8.50
C ALA A 26 13.99 0.94 -7.28
N ILE A 27 13.61 -0.33 -7.46
CA ILE A 27 13.32 -1.24 -6.35
C ILE A 27 14.57 -1.56 -5.53
N GLU A 28 15.74 -1.72 -6.16
CA GLU A 28 17.00 -1.85 -5.42
C GLU A 28 17.35 -0.57 -4.64
N GLY A 29 17.03 0.60 -5.20
CA GLY A 29 17.09 1.88 -4.50
C GLY A 29 16.19 1.93 -3.26
N VAL A 30 14.95 1.44 -3.37
CA VAL A 30 14.00 1.33 -2.24
C VAL A 30 14.56 0.41 -1.17
N LYS A 31 15.03 -0.80 -1.55
CA LYS A 31 15.59 -1.79 -0.63
C LYS A 31 16.77 -1.23 0.16
N LYS A 32 17.69 -0.57 -0.53
CA LYS A 32 18.92 -0.04 0.06
C LYS A 32 18.65 1.15 0.99
N ASN A 33 17.76 2.06 0.60
CA ASN A 33 17.69 3.37 1.23
C ASN A 33 16.45 3.58 2.11
N LEU A 34 15.33 2.95 1.77
CA LEU A 34 14.01 3.29 2.32
C LEU A 34 13.39 2.20 3.19
N LEU A 35 13.84 0.94 3.10
CA LEU A 35 13.30 -0.13 3.93
C LEU A 35 13.86 -0.08 5.35
N ARG A 36 12.97 -0.15 6.33
CA ARG A 36 13.29 -0.39 7.74
C ARG A 36 12.27 -1.37 8.33
N GLN A 37 12.55 -1.82 9.55
CA GLN A 37 11.64 -2.68 10.31
C GLN A 37 11.22 -2.00 11.60
N THR A 38 9.96 -2.21 11.98
CA THR A 38 9.49 -1.88 13.33
C THR A 38 10.16 -2.78 14.37
N ILE A 39 10.10 -2.39 15.64
CA ILE A 39 10.76 -3.16 16.69
C ILE A 39 9.89 -4.29 17.22
N SER A 40 8.59 -4.05 17.40
CA SER A 40 7.72 -4.97 18.13
C SER A 40 7.31 -6.16 17.27
N LEU A 41 6.71 -5.90 16.10
CA LEU A 41 6.20 -6.93 15.18
C LEU A 41 7.14 -7.19 13.99
N ARG A 42 8.28 -6.48 13.91
CA ARG A 42 9.26 -6.59 12.81
C ARG A 42 8.66 -6.33 11.42
N LEU A 43 7.69 -5.43 11.35
CA LEU A 43 7.02 -5.03 10.11
C LEU A 43 7.97 -4.27 9.20
N THR A 44 8.17 -4.76 7.97
CA THR A 44 8.96 -4.06 6.95
C THR A 44 8.12 -2.93 6.37
N PHE A 45 8.63 -1.70 6.37
CA PHE A 45 7.93 -0.54 5.82
C PHE A 45 8.87 0.30 4.95
N VAL A 46 8.28 1.15 4.11
CA VAL A 46 9.00 2.11 3.26
C VAL A 46 8.91 3.49 3.89
N GLY A 47 10.04 4.02 4.35
CA GLY A 47 10.12 5.40 4.85
C GLY A 47 10.49 6.41 3.76
N GLU A 48 10.63 7.65 4.17
CA GLU A 48 11.12 8.74 3.31
C GLU A 48 12.60 9.03 3.58
N LEU A 49 13.28 9.58 2.57
CA LEU A 49 14.64 10.09 2.70
C LEU A 49 14.66 11.57 2.27
N SER A 50 15.05 12.46 3.18
CA SER A 50 15.19 13.89 2.91
C SER A 50 16.58 14.35 3.33
N HIS A 51 17.35 14.90 2.39
CA HIS A 51 18.72 15.39 2.65
C HIS A 51 19.62 14.34 3.35
N GLY A 52 19.49 13.07 2.97
CA GLY A 52 20.23 11.95 3.57
C GLY A 52 19.71 11.48 4.93
N ARG A 53 18.68 12.12 5.49
CA ARG A 53 18.04 11.73 6.75
C ARG A 53 16.80 10.88 6.50
N PHE A 54 16.77 9.70 7.11
CA PHE A 54 15.61 8.82 7.08
C PHE A 54 14.49 9.34 7.97
N ASN A 55 13.26 9.30 7.47
CA ASN A 55 12.05 9.65 8.20
C ASN A 55 11.12 8.42 8.18
N PRO A 56 10.72 7.86 9.34
CA PRO A 56 9.85 6.69 9.41
C PRO A 56 8.37 7.04 9.11
N LYS A 57 8.14 7.97 8.18
CA LYS A 57 6.82 8.35 7.67
C LYS A 57 6.51 7.51 6.44
N MET A 58 5.29 6.99 6.38
CA MET A 58 4.78 6.28 5.20
C MET A 58 3.35 6.74 4.94
N ASP A 59 3.10 7.18 3.72
CA ASP A 59 1.75 7.48 3.27
C ASP A 59 1.03 6.16 2.94
N HIS A 60 -0.28 6.11 3.17
CA HIS A 60 -1.13 4.98 2.76
C HIS A 60 -1.00 4.68 1.27
N LEU A 61 -0.75 5.71 0.46
CA LEU A 61 -0.48 5.61 -0.96
C LEU A 61 0.61 4.58 -1.28
N VAL A 62 1.65 4.45 -0.45
CA VAL A 62 2.76 3.51 -0.70
C VAL A 62 2.30 2.04 -0.68
N CYS A 63 1.11 1.75 -0.14
CA CYS A 63 0.51 0.43 -0.19
C CYS A 63 0.10 -0.04 -1.60
N PHE A 64 0.37 0.72 -2.66
CA PHE A 64 0.34 0.22 -4.05
C PHE A 64 1.51 -0.74 -4.34
N LEU A 65 2.65 -0.53 -3.66
CA LEU A 65 3.91 -1.20 -3.97
C LEU A 65 3.89 -2.73 -3.80
N PRO A 66 3.24 -3.32 -2.78
CA PRO A 66 3.15 -4.78 -2.66
C PRO A 66 2.52 -5.44 -3.89
N GLY A 67 1.42 -4.88 -4.41
CA GLY A 67 0.76 -5.38 -5.62
C GLY A 67 1.65 -5.27 -6.85
N THR A 68 2.31 -4.13 -7.03
CA THR A 68 3.28 -3.92 -8.13
C THR A 68 4.45 -4.89 -8.08
N LEU A 69 5.01 -5.14 -6.88
CA LEU A 69 6.10 -6.11 -6.69
C LEU A 69 5.65 -7.54 -7.00
N ALA A 70 4.46 -7.93 -6.54
CA ALA A 70 3.89 -9.25 -6.82
C ALA A 70 3.61 -9.44 -8.32
N LEU A 71 3.11 -8.40 -9.00
CA LEU A 71 2.92 -8.39 -10.44
C LEU A 71 4.25 -8.54 -11.20
N GLY A 72 5.28 -7.79 -10.81
CA GLY A 72 6.62 -7.90 -11.40
C GLY A 72 7.19 -9.31 -11.24
N ALA A 73 7.13 -9.87 -10.03
CA ALA A 73 7.60 -11.22 -9.75
C ALA A 73 6.87 -12.28 -10.58
N HIS A 74 5.54 -12.16 -10.76
CA HIS A 74 4.77 -13.06 -11.60
C HIS A 74 5.17 -12.99 -13.08
N ASN A 75 5.62 -11.83 -13.56
CA ASN A 75 6.06 -11.62 -14.95
C ASN A 75 7.56 -11.87 -15.17
N GLY A 76 8.22 -12.58 -14.24
CA GLY A 76 9.60 -13.04 -14.42
C GLY A 76 10.67 -12.02 -13.99
N VAL A 77 10.30 -10.95 -13.29
CA VAL A 77 11.31 -10.13 -12.59
C VAL A 77 11.93 -10.97 -11.47
N ALA A 78 13.19 -11.33 -11.65
CA ALA A 78 13.95 -12.14 -10.71
C ALA A 78 14.23 -11.38 -9.39
N GLY A 79 14.53 -12.13 -8.34
CA GLY A 79 14.94 -11.59 -7.04
C GLY A 79 13.85 -11.67 -5.97
N GLU A 80 14.06 -10.93 -4.88
CA GLU A 80 13.25 -11.00 -3.64
C GLU A 80 11.93 -10.19 -3.72
N HIS A 81 11.42 -9.89 -4.93
CA HIS A 81 10.25 -9.02 -5.12
C HIS A 81 8.98 -9.62 -4.47
N MET A 82 8.72 -10.91 -4.65
CA MET A 82 7.55 -11.56 -4.05
C MET A 82 7.67 -11.65 -2.51
N GLU A 83 8.87 -11.85 -1.98
CA GLU A 83 9.09 -11.85 -0.53
C GLU A 83 8.87 -10.46 0.07
N LEU A 84 9.41 -9.43 -0.58
CA LEU A 84 9.19 -8.05 -0.19
C LEU A 84 7.72 -7.65 -0.32
N ALA A 85 7.02 -8.10 -1.37
CA ALA A 85 5.60 -7.89 -1.56
C ALA A 85 4.80 -8.43 -0.37
N GLN A 86 5.05 -9.67 0.06
CA GLN A 86 4.36 -10.26 1.20
C GLN A 86 4.66 -9.51 2.51
N LYS A 87 5.92 -9.12 2.74
CA LYS A 87 6.33 -8.35 3.92
C LYS A 87 5.66 -6.97 3.99
N LEU A 88 5.62 -6.24 2.86
CA LEU A 88 4.95 -4.94 2.79
C LEU A 88 3.43 -5.07 2.87
N MET A 89 2.86 -6.15 2.33
CA MET A 89 1.41 -6.39 2.40
C MET A 89 0.96 -6.61 3.85
N GLU A 90 1.72 -7.37 4.65
CA GLU A 90 1.47 -7.51 6.09
C GLU A 90 1.48 -6.13 6.76
N THR A 91 2.49 -5.31 6.53
CA THR A 91 2.56 -3.95 7.09
C THR A 91 1.36 -3.09 6.70
N CYS A 92 0.96 -3.11 5.42
CA CYS A 92 -0.20 -2.37 4.94
C CYS A 92 -1.51 -2.86 5.57
N TYR A 93 -1.67 -4.16 5.80
CA TYR A 93 -2.81 -4.67 6.57
C TYR A 93 -2.75 -4.24 8.04
N GLN A 94 -1.58 -4.26 8.67
CA GLN A 94 -1.39 -3.79 10.05
C GLN A 94 -1.69 -2.29 10.23
N MET A 95 -1.52 -1.47 9.18
CA MET A 95 -1.97 -0.07 9.20
C MET A 95 -3.49 0.07 9.36
N TYR A 96 -4.28 -0.93 8.94
CA TYR A 96 -5.72 -1.01 9.17
C TYR A 96 -6.02 -1.65 10.53
N ALA A 97 -5.48 -2.85 10.78
CA ALA A 97 -5.82 -3.68 11.94
C ALA A 97 -5.47 -3.02 13.30
N GLN A 98 -4.47 -2.13 13.33
CA GLN A 98 -4.08 -1.41 14.55
C GLN A 98 -4.90 -0.14 14.84
N MET A 99 -5.86 0.19 13.97
CA MET A 99 -6.80 1.31 14.15
C MET A 99 -8.11 0.81 14.76
N GLU A 100 -8.71 1.63 15.61
CA GLU A 100 -9.94 1.31 16.33
C GLU A 100 -11.14 1.13 15.38
N THR A 101 -11.13 1.78 14.21
CA THR A 101 -12.14 1.56 13.15
C THR A 101 -11.79 0.44 12.18
N GLY A 102 -10.59 -0.15 12.24
CA GLY A 102 -10.12 -1.10 11.22
C GLY A 102 -9.86 -0.46 9.85
N LEU A 103 -9.68 0.87 9.77
CA LEU A 103 -9.37 1.61 8.55
C LEU A 103 -8.05 2.35 8.70
N SER A 104 -7.14 2.25 7.72
CA SER A 104 -5.87 2.98 7.77
C SER A 104 -6.08 4.50 7.68
N PRO A 105 -5.27 5.29 8.41
CA PRO A 105 -5.16 6.73 8.17
C PRO A 105 -4.44 7.02 6.84
N GLU A 106 -4.40 8.30 6.44
CA GLU A 106 -3.63 8.75 5.27
C GLU A 106 -2.12 8.61 5.44
N ILE A 107 -1.61 8.85 6.65
CA ILE A 107 -0.18 8.84 6.94
C ILE A 107 0.06 8.15 8.28
N VAL A 108 1.04 7.25 8.30
CA VAL A 108 1.52 6.59 9.51
C VAL A 108 2.98 6.95 9.77
N HIS A 109 3.36 6.91 11.04
CA HIS A 109 4.75 6.99 11.48
C HIS A 109 5.09 5.69 12.22
N PHE A 110 6.18 5.04 11.81
CA PHE A 110 6.59 3.77 12.38
C PHE A 110 7.57 3.95 13.52
N ASN A 111 7.36 3.20 14.61
CA ASN A 111 8.29 3.21 15.71
C ASN A 111 9.52 2.32 15.41
N VAL A 112 10.67 2.97 15.24
CA VAL A 112 11.99 2.34 15.01
C VAL A 112 12.92 2.48 16.20
N GLN A 113 12.44 3.01 17.33
CA GLN A 113 13.20 3.13 18.58
C GLN A 113 12.59 2.23 19.67
N PRO A 114 13.39 1.69 20.60
CA PRO A 114 12.91 0.81 21.66
C PRO A 114 12.15 1.63 22.72
N ARG A 115 11.01 2.19 22.32
CA ARG A 115 10.05 2.89 23.17
C ARG A 115 8.80 2.03 23.29
N ASN A 116 8.18 2.04 24.47
CA ASN A 116 6.85 1.47 24.64
C ASN A 116 5.88 2.22 23.72
N GLY A 117 5.27 1.51 22.78
CA GLY A 117 4.36 2.10 21.79
C GLY A 117 3.85 1.06 20.80
N ARG A 118 2.79 1.41 20.06
CA ARG A 118 2.34 0.59 18.92
C ARG A 118 3.34 0.79 17.78
N ASP A 119 3.44 -0.20 16.89
CA ASP A 119 4.29 -0.08 15.71
C ASP A 119 3.79 1.00 14.75
N VAL A 120 2.47 1.21 14.69
CA VAL A 120 1.82 2.22 13.85
C VAL A 120 1.34 3.41 14.69
N GLU A 121 2.04 4.53 14.59
CA GLU A 121 1.65 5.82 15.18
C GLU A 121 0.98 6.73 14.15
N VAL A 122 0.04 7.55 14.61
CA VAL A 122 -0.76 8.43 13.74
C VAL A 122 -0.87 9.80 14.39
N LYS A 123 -0.34 10.82 13.71
CA LYS A 123 -0.47 12.21 14.18
C LYS A 123 -1.93 12.67 14.07
N PRO A 124 -2.41 13.57 14.93
CA PRO A 124 -3.80 14.03 14.90
C PRO A 124 -4.28 14.54 13.53
N ALA A 125 -3.43 15.26 12.79
CA ALA A 125 -3.76 15.78 11.46
C ALA A 125 -3.93 14.68 10.38
N ASP A 126 -3.34 13.51 10.60
CA ASP A 126 -3.21 12.45 9.60
C ASP A 126 -4.27 11.34 9.77
N ARG A 127 -5.13 11.43 10.81
CA ARG A 127 -6.10 10.38 11.19
C ARG A 127 -7.25 10.17 10.21
N HIS A 128 -7.30 10.90 9.11
CA HIS A 128 -8.39 10.81 8.16
C HIS A 128 -8.23 9.59 7.26
N ASN A 129 -9.34 9.03 6.79
CA ASN A 129 -9.38 8.00 5.77
C ASN A 129 -10.25 8.50 4.62
N LEU A 130 -9.70 8.48 3.41
CA LEU A 130 -10.35 8.98 2.21
C LEU A 130 -10.92 7.88 1.32
N LEU A 131 -11.20 6.70 1.89
CA LEU A 131 -11.70 5.52 1.17
C LEU A 131 -10.74 4.99 0.09
N ARG A 132 -9.44 5.13 0.34
CA ARG A 132 -8.42 4.85 -0.68
C ARG A 132 -8.23 3.34 -0.96
N PRO A 133 -7.88 2.97 -2.20
CA PRO A 133 -7.92 1.58 -2.66
C PRO A 133 -6.59 0.81 -2.55
N GLU A 134 -5.46 1.46 -2.27
CA GLU A 134 -4.12 0.92 -2.54
C GLU A 134 -3.87 -0.42 -1.82
N THR A 135 -4.36 -0.56 -0.58
CA THR A 135 -4.26 -1.82 0.17
C THR A 135 -5.10 -2.93 -0.46
N VAL A 136 -6.36 -2.68 -0.80
CA VAL A 136 -7.22 -3.71 -1.41
C VAL A 136 -6.79 -4.06 -2.84
N GLU A 137 -6.19 -3.10 -3.56
CA GLU A 137 -5.53 -3.33 -4.86
C GLU A 137 -4.35 -4.29 -4.71
N SER A 138 -3.48 -4.08 -3.73
CA SER A 138 -2.37 -4.98 -3.45
C SER A 138 -2.83 -6.36 -2.98
N LEU A 139 -3.86 -6.45 -2.13
CA LEU A 139 -4.45 -7.72 -1.70
C LEU A 139 -4.96 -8.54 -2.89
N PHE A 140 -5.57 -7.88 -3.88
CA PHE A 140 -6.02 -8.55 -5.11
C PHE A 140 -4.85 -9.23 -5.83
N TYR A 141 -3.75 -8.52 -6.09
CA TYR A 141 -2.59 -9.10 -6.77
C TYR A 141 -1.95 -10.24 -5.95
N LEU A 142 -1.78 -10.04 -4.65
CA LEU A 142 -1.19 -11.05 -3.76
C LEU A 142 -2.04 -12.32 -3.74
N TYR A 143 -3.37 -12.21 -3.60
CA TYR A 143 -4.27 -13.36 -3.71
C TYR A 143 -4.14 -14.05 -5.08
N ARG A 144 -4.16 -13.28 -6.17
CA ARG A 144 -4.10 -13.82 -7.53
C ARG A 144 -2.84 -14.64 -7.79
N PHE A 145 -1.68 -14.20 -7.29
CA PHE A 145 -0.41 -14.86 -7.59
C PHE A 145 0.01 -15.90 -6.55
N THR A 146 -0.48 -15.81 -5.31
CA THR A 146 -0.12 -16.77 -4.24
C THR A 146 -1.20 -17.80 -3.94
N GLN A 147 -2.46 -17.51 -4.28
CA GLN A 147 -3.66 -18.28 -3.89
C GLN A 147 -3.86 -18.41 -2.37
N ASP A 148 -3.17 -17.59 -1.57
CA ASP A 148 -3.34 -17.56 -0.12
C ASP A 148 -4.63 -16.80 0.25
N ARG A 149 -5.59 -17.52 0.83
CA ARG A 149 -6.91 -16.98 1.16
C ARG A 149 -6.88 -15.90 2.23
N LYS A 150 -5.82 -15.80 3.03
CA LYS A 150 -5.71 -14.73 4.05
C LYS A 150 -5.88 -13.34 3.44
N TYR A 151 -5.44 -13.14 2.19
CA TYR A 151 -5.57 -11.85 1.49
C TYR A 151 -7.02 -11.50 1.15
N GLN A 152 -7.88 -12.52 0.95
CA GLN A 152 -9.32 -12.31 0.79
C GLN A 152 -9.97 -11.97 2.13
N ASP A 153 -9.58 -12.68 3.20
CA ASP A 153 -10.08 -12.46 4.55
C ASP A 153 -9.75 -11.04 5.03
N TRP A 154 -8.52 -10.58 4.84
CA TRP A 154 -8.11 -9.20 5.11
C TRP A 154 -8.90 -8.18 4.29
N GLY A 155 -9.14 -8.46 3.01
CA GLY A 155 -9.97 -7.61 2.16
C GLY A 155 -11.42 -7.51 2.67
N TRP A 156 -11.95 -8.63 3.15
CA TRP A 156 -13.29 -8.70 3.73
C TRP A 156 -13.39 -7.90 5.04
N GLU A 157 -12.41 -8.02 5.94
CA GLU A 157 -12.37 -7.24 7.18
C GLU A 157 -12.34 -5.72 6.92
N ILE A 158 -11.55 -5.29 5.94
CA ILE A 158 -11.49 -3.89 5.52
C ILE A 158 -12.85 -3.44 4.95
N PHE A 159 -13.46 -4.25 4.10
CA PHE A 159 -14.79 -3.95 3.55
C PHE A 159 -15.86 -3.82 4.64
N GLN A 160 -15.87 -4.73 5.61
CA GLN A 160 -16.78 -4.67 6.76
C GLN A 160 -16.58 -3.39 7.57
N SER A 161 -15.33 -2.94 7.70
CA SER A 161 -14.98 -1.68 8.37
C SER A 161 -15.49 -0.45 7.60
N PHE A 162 -15.37 -0.42 6.27
CA PHE A 162 -16.01 0.61 5.44
C PHE A 162 -17.54 0.61 5.63
N ASN A 163 -18.18 -0.56 5.51
CA ASN A 163 -19.62 -0.69 5.67
C ASN A 163 -20.11 -0.22 7.05
N LYS A 164 -19.33 -0.43 8.11
CA LYS A 164 -19.66 -0.03 9.47
C LYS A 164 -19.46 1.46 9.73
N TYR A 165 -18.35 2.04 9.30
CA TYR A 165 -17.92 3.38 9.75
C TYR A 165 -18.08 4.48 8.71
N THR A 166 -18.28 4.14 7.43
CA THR A 166 -18.32 5.13 6.34
C THR A 166 -19.61 5.12 5.54
N ARG A 167 -20.51 4.15 5.75
CA ARG A 167 -21.81 4.07 5.06
C ARG A 167 -22.76 5.19 5.48
N VAL A 168 -23.35 5.88 4.52
CA VAL A 168 -24.38 6.90 4.75
C VAL A 168 -25.77 6.25 4.62
N PRO A 169 -26.71 6.45 5.59
CA PRO A 169 -28.01 5.78 5.58
C PRO A 169 -28.85 6.01 4.33
N THR A 170 -28.78 7.21 3.76
CA THR A 170 -29.51 7.62 2.55
C THR A 170 -28.87 7.12 1.24
N GLY A 171 -27.65 6.59 1.31
CA GLY A 171 -26.92 6.05 0.16
C GLY A 171 -25.50 6.58 0.05
N GLY A 172 -24.60 5.73 -0.44
CA GLY A 172 -23.18 6.06 -0.60
C GLY A 172 -22.34 5.86 0.66
N TYR A 173 -21.08 6.27 0.54
CA TYR A 173 -20.06 6.20 1.59
C TYR A 173 -19.36 7.55 1.70
N THR A 174 -18.70 7.82 2.81
CA THR A 174 -18.05 9.12 3.06
C THR A 174 -16.67 8.96 3.68
N SER A 175 -15.74 9.79 3.26
CA SER A 175 -14.46 9.94 3.94
C SER A 175 -14.68 10.32 5.41
N ILE A 176 -13.79 9.88 6.29
CA ILE A 176 -13.87 10.13 7.74
C ILE A 176 -12.63 10.88 8.22
N SER A 177 -12.76 11.69 9.27
CA SER A 177 -11.66 12.51 9.78
C SER A 177 -10.84 11.80 10.85
N ASN A 178 -11.38 10.75 11.48
CA ASN A 178 -10.73 10.09 12.60
C ASN A 178 -10.93 8.57 12.63
N VAL A 179 -9.93 7.83 12.17
CA VAL A 179 -9.88 6.35 12.26
C VAL A 179 -9.61 5.81 13.67
N ARG A 180 -9.28 6.68 14.64
CA ARG A 180 -9.01 6.31 16.03
C ARG A 180 -10.25 6.35 16.92
N ASP A 181 -11.37 6.90 16.44
CA ASP A 181 -12.59 7.08 17.22
C ASP A 181 -13.78 6.37 16.55
N PRO A 182 -14.09 5.11 16.93
CA PRO A 182 -15.18 4.36 16.35
C PRO A 182 -16.56 4.90 16.77
N ASN A 183 -16.64 5.71 17.83
CA ASN A 183 -17.90 6.31 18.28
C ASN A 183 -18.19 7.62 17.54
N ASN A 184 -17.14 8.35 17.14
CA ASN A 184 -17.25 9.56 16.36
C ASN A 184 -16.16 9.64 15.27
N PRO A 185 -16.33 8.92 14.14
CA PRO A 185 -15.37 8.94 13.03
C PRO A 185 -15.33 10.30 12.30
N ASN A 186 -16.31 11.18 12.55
CA ASN A 186 -16.46 12.52 11.98
C ASN A 186 -16.44 12.54 10.43
N PRO A 187 -17.56 12.17 9.79
CA PRO A 187 -17.75 12.21 8.33
C PRO A 187 -17.36 13.53 7.67
N ARG A 188 -16.79 13.47 6.47
CA ARG A 188 -16.31 14.64 5.71
C ARG A 188 -17.21 15.03 4.54
N ASP A 189 -18.37 14.40 4.43
CA ASP A 189 -19.36 14.62 3.35
C ASP A 189 -18.76 14.55 1.93
N LYS A 190 -17.92 13.54 1.68
CA LYS A 190 -17.28 13.37 0.38
C LYS A 190 -17.06 11.89 0.06
N MET A 191 -17.57 11.45 -1.09
CA MET A 191 -17.26 10.16 -1.68
C MET A 191 -16.36 10.40 -2.90
N GLU A 192 -15.07 10.11 -2.75
CA GLU A 192 -14.14 10.26 -3.87
C GLU A 192 -14.46 9.24 -4.96
N SER A 193 -14.32 9.64 -6.23
CA SER A 193 -14.70 8.82 -7.38
C SER A 193 -13.98 7.46 -7.43
N PHE A 194 -12.74 7.41 -6.92
CA PHE A 194 -11.93 6.19 -6.89
C PHE A 194 -12.49 5.09 -5.98
N PHE A 195 -13.37 5.42 -5.03
CA PHE A 195 -14.01 4.41 -4.18
C PHE A 195 -14.88 3.44 -5.00
N LEU A 196 -15.52 3.93 -6.07
CA LEU A 196 -16.29 3.12 -7.00
C LEU A 196 -15.50 2.73 -8.25
N GLY A 197 -14.56 3.59 -8.67
CA GLY A 197 -13.96 3.54 -10.00
C GLY A 197 -12.69 2.71 -10.12
N ARG A 198 -11.90 2.54 -9.05
CA ARG A 198 -10.68 1.72 -9.14
C ARG A 198 -11.08 0.25 -9.32
N ARG A 199 -10.74 -0.28 -10.50
CA ARG A 199 -10.84 -1.68 -10.90
C ARG A 199 -9.47 -2.34 -10.79
#